data_AF-B2WP54-F1
#
_entry.id   AF-B2WP54-F1
#
_cell.length_a   1.000
_cell.length_b   1.000
_cell.length_c   1.000
_cell.angle_alpha   90.00
_cell.angle_beta   90.00
_cell.angle_gamma   90.00
#
_symmetry.space_group_name_H-M   'P 1'
#
loop_
_entity.id
_entity.type
_entity.pdbx_description
1 polymer ?
#
loop_
_entity_poly.entity_id
_entity_poly.type
_entity_poly.pdbx_seq_one_letter_code
_entity_poly.pdbx_strand_id
1 'polypeptide(L)'
;MPKAAFVKDLEIIDAFSGYSDPYVQPNLAYLQQLRLRPIGYYFGEYLSQGYLDIEGKCSQATMQDLIGSGLFQLMPELESKDFWDQWAKRVIELRRPFNETVNIKQTKKSDVRRAIVIAERCFPGRWAIPVATMLLALRPCLDKDRVILDAFASMYSVEEVRRLSLRDIKIDAIRLPEVKQFGRLLNDIQCHLLGEDIDLLKNPFAMLR
;
A
#
# COMPACT_ATOMS: atom_id res chain seq x y z
N MET A 1 15.75 14.24 -13.31
CA MET A 1 14.88 13.18 -13.86
C MET A 1 13.99 13.81 -14.92
N PRO A 2 13.36 13.03 -15.81
CA PRO A 2 12.29 13.57 -16.66
C PRO A 2 11.18 14.20 -15.79
N LYS A 3 10.49 15.22 -16.30
CA LYS A 3 9.31 15.78 -15.60
C LYS A 3 8.26 14.68 -15.39
N ALA A 4 7.60 14.68 -14.23
CA ALA A 4 6.62 13.66 -13.83
C ALA A 4 7.18 12.23 -13.69
N ALA A 5 8.50 12.08 -13.53
CA ALA A 5 9.10 10.79 -13.19
C ALA A 5 9.08 10.55 -11.67
N PHE A 6 8.81 9.31 -11.30
CA PHE A 6 9.03 8.78 -9.96
C PHE A 6 10.29 7.91 -9.97
N VAL A 7 11.01 7.92 -8.87
CA VAL A 7 12.12 7.01 -8.60
C VAL A 7 11.98 6.49 -7.18
N LYS A 8 12.39 5.26 -6.94
CA LYS A 8 12.39 4.72 -5.57
C LYS A 8 13.54 5.33 -4.80
N ASP A 9 13.33 5.66 -3.52
CA ASP A 9 14.43 6.11 -2.65
C ASP A 9 15.59 5.09 -2.69
N LEU A 10 15.27 3.80 -2.69
CA LEU A 10 16.24 2.72 -2.72
C LEU A 10 17.09 2.71 -3.99
N GLU A 11 16.53 3.04 -5.15
CA GLU A 11 17.27 3.12 -6.42
C GLU A 11 18.26 4.30 -6.41
N ILE A 12 17.88 5.43 -5.82
CA ILE A 12 18.79 6.56 -5.63
C ILE A 12 19.88 6.20 -4.62
N ILE A 13 19.50 5.66 -3.47
CA ILE A 13 20.45 5.29 -2.42
C ILE A 13 21.46 4.30 -2.98
N ASP A 14 21.03 3.30 -3.75
CA ASP A 14 21.92 2.32 -4.37
C ASP A 14 22.92 2.98 -5.32
N ALA A 15 22.46 3.83 -6.23
CA ALA A 15 23.29 4.53 -7.21
C ALA A 15 24.34 5.45 -6.58
N PHE A 16 24.05 6.04 -5.41
CA PHE A 16 24.92 7.03 -4.77
C PHE A 16 25.64 6.55 -3.49
N SER A 17 25.27 5.39 -2.95
CA SER A 17 25.84 4.85 -1.70
C SER A 17 27.36 4.74 -1.74
N GLY A 18 27.93 4.30 -2.88
CA GLY A 18 29.36 4.14 -3.10
C GLY A 18 30.19 5.43 -3.08
N TYR A 19 29.55 6.61 -3.15
CA TYR A 19 30.20 7.91 -3.03
C TYR A 19 30.20 8.46 -1.59
N SER A 20 29.66 7.71 -0.63
CA SER A 20 29.63 8.13 0.78
C SER A 20 31.04 8.14 1.36
N ASP A 21 31.38 9.20 2.11
CA ASP A 21 32.58 9.21 2.94
C ASP A 21 32.42 8.15 4.06
N PRO A 22 33.29 7.12 4.13
CA PRO A 22 33.18 6.07 5.13
C PRO A 22 33.45 6.56 6.57
N TYR A 23 34.06 7.73 6.74
CA TYR A 23 34.42 8.29 8.04
C TYR A 23 33.35 9.25 8.61
N VAL A 24 32.35 9.61 7.81
CA VAL A 24 31.24 10.48 8.24
C VAL A 24 29.96 9.67 8.33
N GLN A 25 29.36 9.60 9.52
CA GLN A 25 28.05 8.99 9.73
C GLN A 25 27.09 9.94 10.43
N PRO A 26 25.78 9.91 10.09
CA PRO A 26 25.14 9.00 9.12
C PRO A 26 25.40 9.40 7.65
N ASN A 27 25.51 8.41 6.75
CA ASN A 27 25.71 8.59 5.31
C ASN A 27 24.77 7.68 4.49
N LEU A 28 24.83 7.76 3.15
CA LEU A 28 23.94 6.98 2.27
C LEU A 28 24.22 5.46 2.35
N ALA A 29 25.48 5.05 2.52
CA ALA A 29 25.81 3.63 2.71
C ALA A 29 25.17 3.06 4.00
N TYR A 30 25.20 3.83 5.10
CA TYR A 30 24.52 3.46 6.34
C TYR A 30 22.99 3.39 6.14
N LEU A 31 22.40 4.37 5.44
CA LEU A 31 20.97 4.37 5.13
C LEU A 31 20.57 3.16 4.26
N GLN A 32 21.38 2.82 3.24
CA GLN A 32 21.18 1.65 2.40
C GLN A 32 21.12 0.36 3.23
N GLN A 33 22.08 0.20 4.15
CA GLN A 33 22.09 -0.95 5.05
C GLN A 33 20.82 -1.02 5.91
N LEU A 34 20.32 0.11 6.44
CA LEU A 34 19.06 0.13 7.20
C LEU A 34 17.85 -0.28 6.34
N ARG A 35 17.80 0.17 5.07
CA ARG A 35 16.72 -0.18 4.13
C ARG A 35 16.76 -1.65 3.70
N LEU A 36 17.94 -2.23 3.48
CA LEU A 36 18.11 -3.57 2.90
C LEU A 36 18.05 -4.73 3.91
N ARG A 37 18.10 -4.47 5.23
CA ARG A 37 17.99 -5.51 6.27
C ARG A 37 16.71 -6.37 6.11
N PRO A 38 16.72 -7.65 6.54
CA PRO A 38 15.54 -8.52 6.47
C PRO A 38 14.34 -7.96 7.25
N ILE A 39 14.58 -7.37 8.42
CA ILE A 39 13.62 -6.55 9.17
C ILE A 39 13.90 -5.09 8.83
N GLY A 40 13.78 -4.77 7.54
CA GLY A 40 14.29 -3.53 6.97
C GLY A 40 13.40 -2.33 7.24
N TYR A 41 14.02 -1.17 7.33
CA TYR A 41 13.35 0.12 7.43
C TYR A 41 12.90 0.63 6.05
N TYR A 42 12.63 -0.24 5.08
CA TYR A 42 12.16 0.16 3.75
C TYR A 42 10.63 0.26 3.73
N PHE A 43 10.13 1.47 3.46
CA PHE A 43 8.71 1.79 3.50
C PHE A 43 8.09 2.04 2.13
N GLY A 44 8.86 1.81 1.05
CA GLY A 44 8.38 2.02 -0.32
C GLY A 44 8.28 3.50 -0.70
N GLU A 45 9.24 4.31 -0.27
CA GLU A 45 9.27 5.75 -0.55
C GLU A 45 9.62 6.00 -2.02
N TYR A 46 8.90 6.92 -2.65
CA TYR A 46 9.17 7.40 -3.99
C TYR A 46 9.48 8.88 -3.95
N LEU A 47 10.56 9.27 -4.64
CA LEU A 47 10.88 10.66 -4.91
C LEU A 47 10.30 11.05 -6.28
N SER A 48 9.71 12.22 -6.34
CA SER A 48 9.17 12.80 -7.57
C SER A 48 9.79 14.17 -7.81
N GLN A 49 9.88 14.58 -9.07
CA GLN A 49 10.39 15.89 -9.43
C GLN A 49 9.23 16.84 -9.76
N GLY A 50 8.94 17.78 -8.85
CA GLY A 50 7.94 18.83 -9.02
C GLY A 50 6.65 18.62 -8.22
N TYR A 51 5.65 19.47 -8.47
CA TYR A 51 4.33 19.35 -7.86
C TYR A 51 3.57 18.18 -8.51
N LEU A 52 3.04 17.28 -7.69
CA LEU A 52 2.38 16.06 -8.15
C LEU A 52 0.89 16.21 -8.40
N ASP A 53 0.29 17.35 -8.07
CA ASP A 53 -1.14 17.58 -8.26
C ASP A 53 -1.46 17.82 -9.74
N ILE A 54 -1.68 16.73 -10.45
CA ILE A 54 -2.09 16.76 -11.84
C ILE A 54 -3.62 16.70 -11.85
N GLU A 55 -4.24 17.79 -12.30
CA GLU A 55 -5.68 17.94 -12.37
C GLU A 55 -6.33 16.73 -13.06
N GLY A 56 -7.35 16.16 -12.42
CA GLY A 56 -8.07 14.99 -12.92
C GLY A 56 -7.29 13.67 -12.91
N LYS A 57 -6.05 13.65 -12.40
CA LYS A 57 -5.21 12.43 -12.28
C LYS A 57 -4.90 12.06 -10.84
N CYS A 58 -4.94 13.02 -9.92
CA CYS A 58 -4.63 12.82 -8.52
C CYS A 58 -5.87 12.83 -7.64
N SER A 59 -5.80 12.12 -6.52
CA SER A 59 -6.78 12.20 -5.43
C SER A 59 -5.99 12.38 -4.14
N GLN A 60 -6.44 13.31 -3.30
CA GLN A 60 -5.75 13.73 -2.09
C GLN A 60 -6.73 13.73 -0.93
N ALA A 61 -6.27 13.26 0.21
CA ALA A 61 -6.98 13.36 1.48
C ALA A 61 -5.96 13.73 2.56
N THR A 62 -6.41 14.50 3.55
CA THR A 62 -5.58 14.78 4.71
C THR A 62 -5.60 13.59 5.66
N MET A 63 -4.57 13.47 6.52
CA MET A 63 -4.60 12.49 7.60
C MET A 63 -5.81 12.69 8.52
N GLN A 64 -6.25 13.94 8.70
CA GLN A 64 -7.43 14.27 9.50
C GLN A 64 -8.72 13.72 8.87
N ASP A 65 -8.83 13.72 7.54
CA ASP A 65 -9.97 13.13 6.82
C ASP A 65 -10.03 11.61 7.03
N LEU A 66 -8.86 10.94 6.98
CA LEU A 66 -8.75 9.51 7.26
C LEU A 66 -9.16 9.20 8.71
N ILE A 67 -8.65 9.96 9.68
CA ILE A 67 -9.01 9.82 11.09
C ILE A 67 -10.51 10.04 11.29
N GLY A 68 -11.05 11.14 10.75
CA GLY A 68 -12.47 11.48 10.84
C GLY A 68 -13.41 10.48 10.16
N SER A 69 -12.93 9.80 9.11
CA SER A 69 -13.67 8.73 8.43
C SER A 69 -13.50 7.35 9.10
N GLY A 70 -12.53 7.24 9.99
CA GLY A 70 -12.45 6.20 10.98
C GLY A 70 -11.21 5.29 10.91
N LEU A 71 -10.07 5.86 10.49
CA LEU A 71 -8.80 5.14 10.40
C LEU A 71 -8.38 4.51 11.73
N PHE A 72 -8.53 5.21 12.85
CA PHE A 72 -8.15 4.68 14.17
C PHE A 72 -9.11 3.59 14.68
N GLN A 73 -10.36 3.53 14.22
CA GLN A 73 -11.21 2.38 14.52
C GLN A 73 -10.79 1.15 13.69
N LEU A 74 -10.29 1.36 12.46
CA LEU A 74 -9.78 0.27 11.63
C LEU A 74 -8.42 -0.23 12.11
N MET A 75 -7.50 0.71 12.41
CA MET A 75 -6.12 0.49 12.84
C MET A 75 -5.83 1.29 14.13
N PRO A 76 -6.33 0.83 15.30
CA PRO A 76 -6.11 1.53 16.58
C PRO A 76 -4.63 1.69 16.94
N GLU A 77 -3.77 0.84 16.41
CA GLU A 77 -2.32 0.93 16.56
C GLU A 77 -1.76 2.26 16.04
N LEU A 78 -2.42 2.94 15.10
CA LEU A 78 -1.97 4.23 14.57
C LEU A 78 -2.31 5.42 15.49
N GLU A 79 -3.21 5.23 16.46
CA GLU A 79 -3.69 6.30 17.34
C GLU A 79 -2.68 6.69 18.43
N SER A 80 -1.85 5.74 18.88
CA SER A 80 -0.93 5.96 19.98
C SER A 80 0.17 6.96 19.61
N LYS A 81 0.10 8.13 20.25
CA LYS A 81 1.01 9.27 20.07
C LYS A 81 2.44 8.97 20.47
N ASP A 82 2.64 8.00 21.36
CA ASP A 82 3.97 7.58 21.86
C ASP A 82 4.88 7.04 20.76
N PHE A 83 4.32 6.72 19.59
CA PHE A 83 5.05 6.20 18.43
C PHE A 83 5.14 7.18 17.26
N TRP A 84 4.60 8.40 17.38
CA TRP A 84 4.56 9.36 16.27
C TRP A 84 5.95 9.89 15.89
N ASP A 85 6.91 9.85 16.80
CA ASP A 85 8.33 10.14 16.55
C ASP A 85 9.10 8.90 16.03
N GLN A 86 8.46 7.73 16.04
CA GLN A 86 9.06 6.42 15.75
C GLN A 86 8.27 5.63 14.71
N TRP A 87 7.68 6.31 13.73
CA TRP A 87 6.91 5.70 12.63
C TRP A 87 7.60 4.50 11.99
N ALA A 88 8.91 4.63 11.79
CA ALA A 88 9.72 3.61 11.18
C ALA A 88 9.68 2.28 11.99
N LYS A 89 9.73 2.38 13.32
CA LYS A 89 9.58 1.22 14.23
C LYS A 89 8.13 0.74 14.26
N ARG A 90 7.16 1.64 14.30
CA ARG A 90 5.73 1.30 14.28
C ARG A 90 5.36 0.47 13.05
N VAL A 91 5.86 0.83 11.86
CA VAL A 91 5.62 0.04 10.63
C VAL A 91 6.23 -1.36 10.75
N ILE A 92 7.43 -1.49 11.31
CA ILE A 92 8.05 -2.80 11.55
C ILE A 92 7.19 -3.67 12.49
N GLU A 93 6.64 -3.07 13.57
CA GLU A 93 5.74 -3.76 14.48
C GLU A 93 4.46 -4.24 13.77
N LEU A 94 3.85 -3.37 12.95
CA LEU A 94 2.66 -3.70 12.17
C LEU A 94 2.92 -4.78 11.11
N ARG A 95 4.15 -4.90 10.62
CA ARG A 95 4.56 -5.96 9.69
C ARG A 95 4.86 -7.30 10.37
N ARG A 96 5.10 -7.31 11.68
CA ARG A 96 5.45 -8.54 12.41
C ARG A 96 4.47 -9.70 12.14
N PRO A 97 3.14 -9.50 12.16
CA PRO A 97 2.18 -10.57 11.89
C PRO A 97 2.24 -11.17 10.47
N PHE A 98 2.85 -10.49 9.49
CA PHE A 98 3.03 -11.04 8.13
C PHE A 98 4.17 -12.06 8.06
N ASN A 99 5.11 -12.01 9.00
CA ASN A 99 6.26 -12.91 9.07
C ASN A 99 6.03 -14.06 10.05
N GLU A 100 5.08 -13.91 10.97
CA GLU A 100 4.71 -14.95 11.92
C GLU A 100 3.69 -15.88 11.26
N THR A 101 3.90 -17.20 11.33
CA THR A 101 2.96 -18.24 10.85
C THR A 101 1.75 -18.35 11.79
N VAL A 102 1.06 -17.23 12.05
CA VAL A 102 -0.07 -17.14 12.96
C VAL A 102 -1.33 -17.62 12.25
N ASN A 103 -2.29 -18.12 13.03
CA ASN A 103 -3.68 -18.32 12.61
C ASN A 103 -4.28 -17.00 12.12
N ILE A 104 -4.08 -16.69 10.83
CA ILE A 104 -4.74 -15.58 10.14
C ILE A 104 -6.24 -15.77 10.33
N LYS A 105 -6.88 -14.77 10.94
CA LYS A 105 -8.32 -14.81 11.20
C LYS A 105 -9.07 -14.24 10.00
N GLN A 106 -10.29 -14.73 9.81
CA GLN A 106 -11.20 -14.14 8.85
C GLN A 106 -11.44 -12.66 9.18
N THR A 107 -11.49 -11.83 8.15
CA THR A 107 -11.71 -10.38 8.29
C THR A 107 -13.09 -10.11 8.86
N LYS A 108 -13.21 -9.12 9.76
CA LYS A 108 -14.51 -8.73 10.32
C LYS A 108 -15.29 -7.91 9.31
N LYS A 109 -16.60 -8.17 9.20
CA LYS A 109 -17.52 -7.36 8.36
C LYS A 109 -17.47 -5.87 8.70
N SER A 110 -17.28 -5.52 9.98
CA SER A 110 -17.12 -4.13 10.44
C SER A 110 -15.92 -3.43 9.80
N ASP A 111 -14.82 -4.17 9.65
CA ASP A 111 -13.54 -3.63 9.20
C ASP A 111 -13.59 -3.41 7.68
N VAL A 112 -14.20 -4.33 6.94
CA VAL A 112 -14.48 -4.17 5.50
C VAL A 112 -15.35 -2.96 5.23
N ARG A 113 -16.46 -2.82 5.96
CA ARG A 113 -17.34 -1.65 5.84
C ARG A 113 -16.60 -0.36 6.16
N ARG A 114 -15.76 -0.36 7.20
CA ARG A 114 -14.98 0.82 7.59
C ARG A 114 -13.97 1.21 6.50
N ALA A 115 -13.24 0.24 5.95
CA ALA A 115 -12.29 0.48 4.87
C ALA A 115 -12.97 1.08 3.62
N ILE A 116 -14.13 0.55 3.23
CA ILE A 116 -14.94 1.09 2.13
C ILE A 116 -15.40 2.53 2.43
N VAL A 117 -15.91 2.80 3.64
CA VAL A 117 -16.34 4.16 4.04
C VAL A 117 -15.19 5.15 4.00
N ILE A 118 -14.01 4.79 4.50
CA ILE A 118 -12.83 5.65 4.43
C ILE A 118 -12.47 5.92 2.97
N ALA A 119 -12.43 4.88 2.14
CA ALA A 119 -12.03 5.01 0.75
C ALA A 119 -13.01 5.85 -0.08
N GLU A 120 -14.31 5.62 0.04
CA GLU A 120 -15.34 6.41 -0.68
C GLU A 120 -15.36 7.87 -0.25
N ARG A 121 -15.14 8.16 1.04
CA ARG A 121 -15.13 9.54 1.53
C ARG A 121 -13.86 10.29 1.16
N CYS A 122 -12.70 9.64 1.29
CA CYS A 122 -11.41 10.29 1.13
C CYS A 122 -10.87 10.21 -0.30
N PHE A 123 -11.22 9.16 -1.05
CA PHE A 123 -10.69 8.87 -2.38
C PHE A 123 -11.79 8.34 -3.31
N PRO A 124 -12.79 9.17 -3.65
CA PRO A 124 -13.96 8.72 -4.39
C PRO A 124 -13.64 8.27 -5.82
N GLY A 125 -14.60 7.56 -6.43
CA GLY A 125 -14.53 7.14 -7.83
C GLY A 125 -13.51 6.03 -8.05
N ARG A 126 -12.61 6.20 -9.03
CA ARG A 126 -11.67 5.13 -9.44
C ARG A 126 -10.71 4.66 -8.34
N TRP A 127 -10.56 5.44 -7.27
CA TRP A 127 -9.62 5.16 -6.18
C TRP A 127 -10.26 4.45 -4.99
N ALA A 128 -11.60 4.40 -4.90
CA ALA A 128 -12.28 3.84 -3.75
C ALA A 128 -11.98 2.34 -3.54
N ILE A 129 -12.11 1.52 -4.59
CA ILE A 129 -11.79 0.09 -4.51
C ILE A 129 -10.29 -0.13 -4.18
N PRO A 130 -9.33 0.48 -4.91
CA PRO A 130 -7.91 0.33 -4.57
C PRO A 130 -7.59 0.73 -3.13
N VAL A 131 -8.07 1.89 -2.66
CA VAL A 131 -7.73 2.37 -1.32
C VAL A 131 -8.40 1.52 -0.23
N ALA A 132 -9.65 1.12 -0.40
CA ALA A 132 -10.30 0.20 0.54
C ALA A 132 -9.52 -1.12 0.63
N THR A 133 -9.04 -1.62 -0.50
CA THR A 133 -8.22 -2.84 -0.58
C THR A 133 -6.86 -2.64 0.09
N MET A 134 -6.19 -1.49 -0.11
CA MET A 134 -4.94 -1.14 0.57
C MET A 134 -5.11 -1.08 2.09
N LEU A 135 -6.19 -0.44 2.56
CA LEU A 135 -6.50 -0.34 3.99
C LEU A 135 -6.72 -1.71 4.63
N LEU A 136 -7.43 -2.62 3.94
CA LEU A 136 -7.61 -4.00 4.40
C LEU A 136 -6.30 -4.79 4.35
N ALA A 137 -5.44 -4.49 3.38
CA ALA A 137 -4.15 -5.16 3.21
C ALA A 137 -3.12 -4.80 4.29
N LEU A 138 -3.38 -3.81 5.15
CA LEU A 138 -2.49 -3.42 6.26
C LEU A 138 -2.38 -4.49 7.35
N ARG A 139 -3.30 -5.46 7.40
CA ARG A 139 -3.24 -6.62 8.31
C ARG A 139 -3.32 -7.91 7.53
N PRO A 140 -2.64 -8.99 7.96
CA PRO A 140 -2.76 -10.29 7.28
C PRO A 140 -4.22 -10.72 7.14
N CYS A 141 -4.61 -11.11 5.94
CA CYS A 141 -5.95 -11.60 5.63
C CYS A 141 -5.88 -12.97 4.94
N LEU A 142 -6.99 -13.69 4.96
CA LEU A 142 -7.09 -14.98 4.27
C LEU A 142 -7.07 -14.77 2.76
N ASP A 143 -6.48 -15.74 2.05
CA ASP A 143 -6.60 -15.80 0.60
C ASP A 143 -8.07 -16.06 0.23
N LYS A 144 -8.61 -15.31 -0.73
CA LYS A 144 -10.03 -15.37 -1.13
C LYS A 144 -10.99 -15.23 0.06
N ASP A 145 -10.69 -14.31 0.99
CA ASP A 145 -11.53 -14.04 2.16
C ASP A 145 -12.97 -13.67 1.74
N ARG A 146 -13.91 -14.59 1.94
CA ARG A 146 -15.32 -14.43 1.55
C ARG A 146 -15.98 -13.20 2.17
N VAL A 147 -15.58 -12.80 3.37
CA VAL A 147 -16.15 -11.60 4.00
C VAL A 147 -15.79 -10.34 3.21
N ILE A 148 -14.57 -10.28 2.68
CA ILE A 148 -14.13 -9.19 1.81
C ILE A 148 -14.87 -9.31 0.46
N LEU A 149 -14.77 -10.46 -0.20
CA LEU A 149 -15.31 -10.66 -1.55
C LEU A 149 -16.81 -10.38 -1.62
N ASP A 150 -17.60 -10.96 -0.72
CA ASP A 150 -19.06 -10.80 -0.70
C ASP A 150 -19.44 -9.34 -0.39
N ALA A 151 -18.67 -8.65 0.45
CA ALA A 151 -18.93 -7.24 0.76
C ALA A 151 -18.68 -6.34 -0.46
N PHE A 152 -17.57 -6.51 -1.17
CA PHE A 152 -17.32 -5.76 -2.41
C PHE A 152 -18.36 -6.09 -3.48
N ALA A 153 -18.76 -7.35 -3.63
CA ALA A 153 -19.81 -7.77 -4.56
C ALA A 153 -21.19 -7.18 -4.23
N SER A 154 -21.48 -6.95 -2.95
CA SER A 154 -22.73 -6.30 -2.53
C SER A 154 -22.73 -4.78 -2.72
N MET A 155 -21.55 -4.15 -2.78
CA MET A 155 -21.39 -2.69 -2.81
C MET A 155 -21.13 -2.14 -4.20
N TYR A 156 -20.51 -2.91 -5.10
CA TYR A 156 -20.12 -2.45 -6.42
C TYR A 156 -20.69 -3.35 -7.52
N SER A 157 -21.19 -2.71 -8.58
CA SER A 157 -21.64 -3.41 -9.79
C SER A 157 -20.45 -3.82 -10.67
N VAL A 158 -20.66 -4.84 -11.49
CA VAL A 158 -19.69 -5.29 -12.51
C VAL A 158 -19.28 -4.13 -13.44
N GLU A 159 -20.24 -3.30 -13.85
CA GLU A 159 -20.03 -2.14 -14.72
C GLU A 159 -19.26 -1.02 -14.03
N GLU A 160 -19.46 -0.82 -12.72
CA GLU A 160 -18.66 0.12 -11.95
C GLU A 160 -17.21 -0.32 -11.91
N VAL A 161 -16.94 -1.57 -11.52
CA VAL A 161 -15.58 -2.12 -11.42
C VAL A 161 -14.85 -2.09 -12.77
N ARG A 162 -15.54 -2.45 -13.86
CA ARG A 162 -14.97 -2.37 -15.23
C ARG A 162 -14.53 -0.95 -15.59
N ARG A 163 -15.30 0.07 -15.18
CA ARG A 163 -14.97 1.48 -15.46
C ARG A 163 -13.79 2.02 -14.67
N LEU A 164 -13.41 1.40 -13.55
CA LEU A 164 -12.27 1.85 -12.75
C LEU A 164 -10.91 1.48 -13.35
N SER A 165 -10.88 0.60 -14.36
CA SER A 165 -9.66 0.12 -15.03
C SER A 165 -8.57 -0.28 -14.03
N LEU A 166 -8.89 -1.18 -13.10
CA LEU A 166 -7.94 -1.68 -12.09
C LEU A 166 -6.68 -2.30 -12.71
N ARG A 167 -6.77 -2.72 -14.00
CA ARG A 167 -5.66 -3.25 -14.78
C ARG A 167 -4.52 -2.26 -15.04
N ASP A 168 -4.76 -0.97 -14.89
CA ASP A 168 -3.73 0.05 -15.11
C ASP A 168 -2.87 0.29 -13.86
N ILE A 169 -3.23 -0.35 -12.73
CA ILE A 169 -2.54 -0.15 -11.45
C ILE A 169 -1.22 -0.91 -11.44
N LYS A 170 -0.14 -0.16 -11.24
CA LYS A 170 1.22 -0.66 -11.12
C LYS A 170 1.56 -0.89 -9.65
N ILE A 171 1.86 -2.13 -9.27
CA ILE A 171 2.16 -2.52 -7.89
C ILE A 171 3.61 -2.98 -7.78
N ASP A 172 4.40 -2.24 -7.00
CA ASP A 172 5.73 -2.68 -6.57
C ASP A 172 5.68 -3.17 -5.12
N ALA A 173 5.68 -4.48 -4.97
CA ALA A 173 5.58 -5.16 -3.67
C ALA A 173 6.93 -5.65 -3.13
N ILE A 174 8.05 -5.32 -3.79
CA ILE A 174 9.36 -5.83 -3.39
C ILE A 174 9.66 -5.36 -1.95
N ARG A 175 9.85 -6.32 -1.03
CA ARG A 175 10.12 -6.11 0.41
C ARG A 175 8.97 -5.47 1.21
N LEU A 176 7.76 -5.40 0.65
CA LEU A 176 6.58 -4.78 1.27
C LEU A 176 5.45 -5.82 1.37
N PRO A 177 5.32 -6.57 2.48
CA PRO A 177 4.35 -7.66 2.59
C PRO A 177 2.89 -7.18 2.48
N GLU A 178 2.56 -6.03 3.05
CA GLU A 178 1.24 -5.42 2.95
C GLU A 178 0.90 -5.04 1.49
N VAL A 179 1.88 -4.57 0.71
CA VAL A 179 1.69 -4.23 -0.70
C VAL A 179 1.58 -5.50 -1.56
N LYS A 180 2.31 -6.56 -1.20
CA LYS A 180 2.14 -7.88 -1.83
C LYS A 180 0.74 -8.42 -1.59
N GLN A 181 0.23 -8.30 -0.37
CA GLN A 181 -1.13 -8.70 -0.05
C GLN A 181 -2.18 -7.84 -0.75
N PHE A 182 -1.98 -6.52 -0.83
CA PHE A 182 -2.83 -5.62 -1.61
C PHE A 182 -2.99 -6.10 -3.05
N GLY A 183 -1.89 -6.43 -3.74
CA GLY A 183 -1.96 -6.94 -5.10
C GLY A 183 -2.73 -8.27 -5.23
N ARG A 184 -2.61 -9.16 -4.23
CA ARG A 184 -3.41 -10.40 -4.19
C ARG A 184 -4.89 -10.13 -3.96
N LEU A 185 -5.23 -9.31 -2.97
CA LEU A 185 -6.61 -8.96 -2.65
C LEU A 185 -7.31 -8.26 -3.81
N LEU A 186 -6.61 -7.34 -4.48
CA LEU A 186 -7.14 -6.64 -5.63
C LEU A 186 -7.45 -7.62 -6.78
N ASN A 187 -6.57 -8.61 -7.00
CA ASN A 187 -6.84 -9.68 -7.97
C ASN A 187 -8.00 -10.57 -7.54
N ASP A 188 -8.08 -10.97 -6.26
CA ASP A 188 -9.18 -11.80 -5.75
C ASP A 188 -10.54 -11.09 -5.92
N ILE A 189 -10.62 -9.78 -5.64
CA ILE A 189 -11.82 -8.96 -5.84
C ILE A 189 -12.19 -8.89 -7.33
N GLN A 190 -11.21 -8.64 -8.21
CA GLN A 190 -11.45 -8.57 -9.66
C GLN A 190 -11.89 -9.93 -10.23
N CYS A 191 -11.22 -11.02 -9.85
CA CYS A 191 -11.62 -12.37 -10.22
C CYS A 191 -13.04 -12.68 -9.76
N HIS A 192 -13.39 -12.30 -8.54
CA HIS A 192 -14.71 -12.58 -7.97
C HIS A 192 -15.84 -11.81 -8.66
N LEU A 193 -15.60 -10.53 -9.00
CA LEU A 193 -16.59 -9.65 -9.61
C LEU A 193 -16.70 -9.80 -11.12
N LEU A 194 -15.57 -9.94 -11.82
CA LEU A 194 -15.51 -9.92 -13.28
C LEU A 194 -15.19 -11.28 -13.91
N GLY A 195 -14.69 -12.24 -13.13
CA GLY A 195 -14.18 -13.52 -13.66
C GLY A 195 -12.84 -13.37 -14.38
N GLU A 196 -12.13 -12.26 -14.18
CA GLU A 196 -10.91 -11.91 -14.91
C GLU A 196 -9.70 -11.91 -13.96
N ASP A 197 -8.61 -12.54 -14.39
CA ASP A 197 -7.35 -12.54 -13.66
C ASP A 197 -6.45 -11.38 -14.09
N ILE A 198 -5.97 -10.61 -13.12
CA ILE A 198 -5.06 -9.47 -13.32
C ILE A 198 -3.70 -9.68 -12.64
N ASP A 199 -3.38 -10.91 -12.20
CA ASP A 199 -2.09 -11.22 -11.56
C ASP A 199 -0.87 -10.93 -12.46
N LEU A 200 -1.07 -10.85 -13.78
CA LEU A 200 -0.05 -10.48 -14.77
C LEU A 200 0.53 -9.05 -14.59
N LEU A 201 -0.03 -8.24 -13.69
CA LEU A 201 0.41 -6.85 -13.43
C LEU A 201 1.43 -6.74 -12.28
N LYS A 202 1.78 -7.85 -11.64
CA LYS A 202 2.82 -7.88 -10.60
C LYS A 202 4.19 -7.67 -11.25
N ASN A 203 4.87 -6.60 -10.86
CA ASN A 203 6.21 -6.20 -11.28
C ASN A 203 6.29 -5.35 -12.58
N PRO A 204 5.80 -4.10 -12.55
CA PRO A 204 5.85 -3.18 -13.70
C PRO A 204 7.28 -2.82 -14.17
N PHE A 205 8.31 -3.17 -13.39
CA PHE A 205 9.71 -2.90 -13.69
C PHE A 205 10.48 -4.14 -14.17
N ALA A 206 9.86 -5.33 -14.20
CA ALA A 206 10.51 -6.55 -14.73
C ALA A 206 10.79 -6.44 -16.24
N MET A 207 10.08 -5.58 -16.97
CA MET A 207 10.26 -5.34 -18.40
C MET A 207 11.29 -4.26 -18.75
N LEU A 208 11.99 -3.69 -17.76
CA LEU A 208 13.01 -2.64 -17.96
C LEU A 208 14.46 -3.16 -17.77
N ARG A 209 14.67 -4.47 -17.90
CA ARG A 209 16.02 -5.08 -17.90
C ARG A 209 16.42 -5.54 -19.29
#